data_AF-A0A1S1Q4P3-F1
#
_entry.id   AF-A0A1S1Q4P3-F1
#
_cell.length_a   1.000
_cell.length_b   1.000
_cell.length_c   1.000
_cell.angle_alpha   90.00
_cell.angle_beta   90.00
_cell.angle_gamma   90.00
#
_symmetry.space_group_name_H-M   'P 1'
#
loop_
_entity.id
_entity.type
_entity.pdbx_description
1 polymer ?
#
loop_
_entity_poly.entity_id
_entity_poly.type
_entity_poly.pdbx_seq_one_letter_code
_entity_poly.pdbx_strand_id
1 'polypeptide(L)'
;MGGGLGGRRPSGAGFTIRLWGVRPGTTCALVAVSEDGSSDTAATWTADYRGAVDVHGTSAIPAGRLVRVVVVSGTGEDLLTVPVRTT
;
A
#
# COMPACT_ATOMS: atom_id res chain seq x y z
N MET A 1 28.00 10.08 -28.96
CA MET A 1 27.03 10.82 -28.11
C MET A 1 26.39 9.80 -27.18
N GLY A 2 26.86 9.75 -25.94
CA GLY A 2 26.29 8.87 -24.91
C GLY A 2 25.16 9.60 -24.19
N GLY A 3 23.96 9.04 -24.22
CA GLY A 3 22.83 9.44 -23.38
C GLY A 3 22.51 8.29 -22.45
N GLY A 4 23.03 8.35 -21.22
CA GLY A 4 22.74 7.39 -20.18
C GLY A 4 21.28 7.50 -19.74
N LEU A 5 20.45 6.55 -20.16
CA LEU A 5 19.21 6.25 -19.47
C LEU A 5 19.59 5.52 -18.18
N GLY A 6 19.79 6.29 -17.11
CA GLY A 6 19.79 5.78 -15.75
C GLY A 6 18.42 5.19 -15.46
N GLY A 7 18.21 3.95 -15.88
CA GLY A 7 17.03 3.18 -15.53
C GLY A 7 17.03 2.96 -14.04
N ARG A 8 16.33 3.82 -13.28
CA ARG A 8 15.76 3.43 -11.99
C ARG A 8 14.94 2.20 -12.31
N ARG A 9 15.48 1.00 -12.04
CA ARG A 9 14.64 -0.19 -11.94
C ARG A 9 13.48 0.23 -11.05
N PRO A 10 12.21 0.08 -11.45
CA PRO A 10 11.12 0.26 -10.53
C PRO A 10 11.26 -0.85 -9.51
N SER A 11 12.05 -0.61 -8.46
CA SER A 11 12.07 -1.44 -7.27
C SER A 11 10.77 -1.14 -6.57
N GLY A 12 9.65 -1.58 -7.12
CA GLY A 12 8.37 -1.49 -6.42
C GLY A 12 8.35 -2.48 -5.27
N ALA A 13 7.53 -2.21 -4.26
CA ALA A 13 7.24 -3.17 -3.20
C ALA A 13 5.90 -3.85 -3.51
N GLY A 14 5.90 -5.18 -3.58
CA GLY A 14 4.69 -5.98 -3.58
C GLY A 14 4.36 -6.42 -2.16
N PHE A 15 3.10 -6.26 -1.74
CA PHE A 15 2.64 -6.74 -0.44
C PHE A 15 1.25 -7.33 -0.53
N THR A 16 1.00 -8.32 0.33
CA THR A 16 -0.29 -8.97 0.48
C THR A 16 -0.78 -8.70 1.90
N ILE A 17 -1.98 -8.15 2.02
CA ILE A 17 -2.61 -7.88 3.32
C ILE A 17 -3.94 -8.60 3.37
N ARG A 18 -4.20 -9.23 4.53
CA ARG A 18 -5.47 -9.86 4.84
C ARG A 18 -6.20 -9.05 5.89
N LEU A 19 -7.37 -8.52 5.53
CA LEU A 19 -8.15 -7.60 6.36
C LEU A 19 -9.49 -8.21 6.75
N TRP A 20 -9.93 -7.94 7.99
CA TRP A 20 -11.19 -8.43 8.55
C TRP A 20 -11.91 -7.29 9.28
N GLY A 21 -13.24 -7.33 9.35
CA GLY A 21 -14.02 -6.41 10.17
C GLY A 21 -14.26 -5.01 9.57
N VAL A 22 -13.87 -4.78 8.31
CA VAL A 22 -14.20 -3.55 7.60
C VAL A 22 -15.70 -3.48 7.34
N ARG A 23 -16.32 -2.32 7.56
CA ARG A 23 -17.75 -2.15 7.30
C ARG A 23 -18.03 -2.40 5.81
N PRO A 24 -19.02 -3.22 5.48
CA PRO A 24 -19.31 -3.57 4.10
C PRO A 24 -19.79 -2.35 3.30
N GLY A 25 -19.45 -2.31 2.02
CA GLY A 25 -19.72 -1.17 1.14
C GLY A 25 -18.73 0.00 1.33
N THR A 26 -17.78 -0.12 2.24
CA THR A 26 -16.71 0.89 2.40
C THR A 26 -15.68 0.69 1.30
N THR A 27 -15.48 1.72 0.49
CA THR A 27 -14.30 1.81 -0.37
C THR A 27 -13.07 1.95 0.52
N CYS A 28 -12.06 1.14 0.28
CA CYS A 28 -10.80 1.18 1.01
C CYS A 28 -9.63 1.36 0.04
N ALA A 29 -8.57 1.99 0.53
CA ALA A 29 -7.31 2.08 -0.18
C ALA A 29 -6.18 1.63 0.73
N LEU A 30 -5.20 0.96 0.13
CA LEU A 30 -3.96 0.57 0.78
C LEU A 30 -2.87 1.52 0.32
N VAL A 31 -2.35 2.27 1.28
CA VAL A 31 -1.37 3.33 1.06
C VAL A 31 -0.03 2.89 1.66
N ALA A 32 0.98 2.77 0.81
CA ALA A 32 2.36 2.64 1.22
C ALA A 32 2.90 4.01 1.65
N VAL A 33 3.67 4.04 2.74
CA VAL A 33 4.33 5.26 3.20
C VAL A 33 5.82 4.99 3.39
N SER A 34 6.64 5.89 2.85
CA SER A 34 8.09 5.83 2.97
C SER A 34 8.64 6.67 4.13
N GLU A 35 9.90 6.44 4.42
CA GLU A 35 10.65 7.15 5.47
C GLU A 35 10.67 8.68 5.26
N ASP A 36 10.73 9.14 4.01
CA ASP A 36 10.68 10.57 3.66
C ASP A 36 9.28 11.19 3.77
N GLY A 37 8.29 10.41 4.20
CA GLY A 37 6.90 10.82 4.34
C GLY A 37 6.08 10.81 3.05
N SER A 38 6.67 10.46 1.91
CA SER A 38 5.90 10.28 0.68
C SER A 38 4.99 9.05 0.77
N SER A 39 3.85 9.14 0.09
CA SER A 39 2.83 8.09 0.10
C SER A 39 2.43 7.70 -1.32
N ASP A 40 2.05 6.44 -1.47
CA ASP A 40 1.67 5.86 -2.75
C ASP A 40 0.54 4.84 -2.56
N THR A 41 -0.53 4.99 -3.33
CA THR A 41 -1.69 4.09 -3.25
C THR A 41 -1.40 2.82 -4.03
N ALA A 42 -1.21 1.73 -3.32
CA ALA A 42 -0.80 0.46 -3.90
C ALA A 42 -1.96 -0.42 -4.34
N ALA A 43 -3.14 -0.27 -3.74
CA ALA A 43 -4.36 -0.95 -4.14
C ALA A 43 -5.60 -0.20 -3.63
N THR A 44 -6.73 -0.39 -4.30
CA THR A 44 -8.05 0.04 -3.85
C THR A 44 -9.02 -1.12 -4.01
N TRP A 45 -9.95 -1.26 -3.06
CA TRP A 45 -11.00 -2.28 -3.12
C TRP A 45 -12.25 -1.81 -2.39
N THR A 46 -13.38 -2.42 -2.68
CA THR A 46 -14.60 -2.23 -1.89
C THR A 46 -14.76 -3.42 -0.96
N ALA A 47 -14.89 -3.18 0.34
CA ALA A 47 -15.12 -4.25 1.31
C ALA A 47 -16.47 -4.93 1.04
N ASP A 48 -16.45 -6.22 0.70
CA ASP A 48 -17.64 -7.04 0.55
C ASP A 48 -17.98 -7.75 1.86
N TYR A 49 -19.26 -8.11 2.04
CA TYR A 49 -19.82 -8.69 3.26
C TYR A 49 -19.23 -10.07 3.64
N ARG A 50 -18.21 -10.59 2.94
CA ARG A 50 -17.88 -12.03 2.92
C ARG A 50 -16.58 -12.43 3.64
N GLY A 51 -16.07 -11.60 4.53
CA GLY A 51 -15.00 -11.99 5.47
C GLY A 51 -13.64 -11.41 5.12
N ALA A 52 -12.58 -12.22 5.17
CA ALA A 52 -11.25 -11.74 4.80
C ALA A 52 -11.18 -11.38 3.33
N VAL A 53 -10.64 -10.20 3.05
CA VAL A 53 -10.18 -9.85 1.71
C VAL A 53 -8.66 -9.93 1.67
N ASP A 54 -8.15 -10.66 0.69
CA ASP A 54 -6.72 -10.65 0.35
C ASP A 54 -6.51 -9.55 -0.68
N VAL A 55 -5.78 -8.51 -0.27
CA VAL A 55 -5.47 -7.35 -1.11
C VAL A 55 -4.02 -7.45 -1.53
N HIS A 56 -3.82 -7.55 -2.84
CA HIS A 56 -2.50 -7.48 -3.46
C HIS A 56 -2.26 -6.06 -3.95
N GLY A 57 -1.27 -5.40 -3.37
CA GLY A 57 -0.87 -4.06 -3.74
C GLY A 57 0.55 -4.02 -4.27
N THR A 58 0.78 -3.13 -5.24
CA THR A 58 2.12 -2.79 -5.72
C THR A 58 2.34 -1.30 -5.55
N SER A 59 3.39 -0.93 -4.83
CA SER A 59 3.78 0.46 -4.67
C SER A 59 5.01 0.79 -5.52
N ALA A 60 5.09 2.03 -6.02
CA ALA A 60 6.30 2.60 -6.58
C ALA A 60 7.38 2.90 -5.52
N ILE A 61 7.02 2.87 -4.22
CA ILE A 61 7.95 3.04 -3.11
C ILE A 61 8.86 1.80 -3.01
N PRO A 62 10.20 1.98 -3.00
CA PRO A 62 11.14 0.90 -2.73
C PRO A 62 10.92 0.23 -1.40
N ALA A 63 10.98 -1.11 -1.38
CA ALA A 63 10.82 -1.90 -0.16
C ALA A 63 11.77 -1.46 0.96
N GLY A 64 13.02 -1.10 0.63
CA GLY A 64 14.00 -0.60 1.60
C GLY A 64 13.73 0.82 2.14
N ARG A 65 12.73 1.53 1.61
CA ARG A 65 12.28 2.85 2.09
C ARG A 65 10.89 2.81 2.70
N LEU A 66 10.19 1.68 2.62
CA LEU A 66 8.84 1.51 3.13
C LEU A 66 8.88 1.38 4.65
N VAL A 67 8.22 2.29 5.37
CA VAL A 67 8.22 2.29 6.86
C VAL A 67 6.90 1.84 7.44
N ARG A 68 5.79 2.03 6.71
CA ARG A 68 4.47 1.54 7.10
C ARG A 68 3.55 1.42 5.90
N VAL A 69 2.49 0.65 6.08
CA VAL A 69 1.34 0.61 5.20
C VAL A 69 0.09 0.98 5.99
N VAL A 70 -0.78 1.79 5.38
CA VAL A 70 -1.98 2.32 6.00
C VAL A 70 -3.18 1.91 5.15
N VAL A 71 -4.20 1.36 5.78
CA VAL A 71 -5.51 1.14 5.16
C VAL A 71 -6.37 2.35 5.49
N VAL A 72 -6.79 3.05 4.46
CA VAL A 72 -7.68 4.22 4.59
C VAL A 72 -9.07 3.89 4.07
N SER A 73 -10.10 4.44 4.70
CA SER A 73 -11.47 4.38 4.21
C SER A 73 -11.70 5.37 3.07
N GLY A 74 -12.82 5.24 2.37
CA GLY A 74 -13.24 6.17 1.32
C GLY A 74 -13.58 7.56 1.85
N THR A 75 -13.69 7.72 3.18
CA THR A 75 -13.83 9.02 3.84
C THR A 75 -12.49 9.60 4.29
N GLY A 76 -11.37 8.90 4.03
CA GLY A 76 -10.02 9.33 4.42
C GLY A 76 -9.64 9.00 5.86
N GLU A 77 -10.40 8.13 6.53
CA GLU A 77 -10.09 7.69 7.90
C GLU A 77 -9.06 6.56 7.87
N ASP A 78 -8.03 6.64 8.72
CA ASP A 78 -7.05 5.58 8.91
C ASP A 78 -7.70 4.42 9.68
N LEU A 79 -8.03 3.33 8.98
CA LEU A 79 -8.65 2.14 9.56
C LEU A 79 -7.62 1.21 10.21
N LEU A 80 -6.42 1.13 9.63
CA LEU A 80 -5.34 0.28 10.14
C LEU A 80 -4.00 0.85 9.71
N THR A 81 -3.04 0.89 10.64
CA THR A 81 -1.64 1.18 10.33
C THR A 81 -0.79 -0.02 10.72
N VAL A 82 0.01 -0.52 9.77
CA VAL A 82 0.93 -1.63 9.99
C VAL A 82 2.37 -1.14 9.72
N PRO A 83 3.25 -1.12 10.74
CA PRO A 83 4.65 -0.78 10.53
C PRO A 83 5.35 -1.89 9.74
N VAL A 84 6.19 -1.50 8.79
CA VAL A 84 7.02 -2.42 8.03
C VAL A 84 8.37 -2.51 8.72
N ARG A 85 8.78 -3.72 9.09
CA ARG A 85 10.11 -3.99 9.60
C ARG A 85 10.88 -4.74 8.53
N THR A 86 11.88 -4.09 7.94
CA THR A 86 12.87 -4.75 7.12
C THR A 86 13.88 -5.42 8.05
N THR A 87 13.87 -6.75 8.07
CA THR A 87 14.90 -7.57 8.74
C THR A 87 16.10 -7.77 7.84
#